data_AF-T0YLL7-F1
#
_entry.id   AF-T0YLL7-F1
#
_cell.length_a   1.000
_cell.length_b   1.000
_cell.length_c   1.000
_cell.angle_alpha   90.00
_cell.angle_beta   90.00
_cell.angle_gamma   90.00
#
_symmetry.space_group_name_H-M   'P 1'
#
loop_
_entity.id
_entity.type
_entity.pdbx_description
1 polymer ?
#
loop_
_entity_poly.entity_id
_entity_poly.type
_entity_poly.pdbx_seq_one_letter_code
_entity_poly.pdbx_strand_id
1 'polypeptide(L)'
;PGITDGAVGSQVWLFSQDHRGLTFDLLADEQRLSDLVFEARRSGAIMLGGGISKHHTIWWNQFRNGLDAALYVTTAVEWDGSLSGARTREAISWGKVKPRARHTTVEGDVTLLLPLMVGAALERLGEGPARGFISRS
;
A
#
# COMPACT_ATOMS: atom_id res chain seq x y z
N PRO A 1 1.31 -1.68 11.25
CA PRO A 1 1.27 -2.23 12.62
C PRO A 1 2.59 -2.87 13.14
N GLY A 2 3.47 -3.45 12.31
CA GLY A 2 4.67 -4.20 12.77
C GLY A 2 5.91 -3.36 13.13
N ILE A 3 5.78 -2.32 13.96
CA ILE A 3 6.88 -1.37 14.25
C ILE A 3 8.09 -1.99 14.99
N THR A 4 7.85 -3.06 15.76
CA THR A 4 8.89 -3.75 16.55
C THR A 4 9.71 -4.75 15.73
N ASP A 5 9.26 -5.10 14.52
CA ASP A 5 9.85 -6.15 13.69
C ASP A 5 10.93 -5.58 12.76
N GLY A 6 12.05 -5.16 13.33
CA GLY A 6 13.19 -4.64 12.58
C GLY A 6 14.23 -3.94 13.45
N ALA A 7 15.28 -3.41 12.81
CA ALA A 7 16.39 -2.76 13.51
C ALA A 7 15.92 -1.58 14.40
N VAL A 8 14.96 -0.79 13.93
CA VAL A 8 14.35 0.29 14.72
C VAL A 8 13.67 -0.28 15.96
N GLY A 9 12.89 -1.35 15.80
CA GLY A 9 12.25 -2.04 16.92
C GLY A 9 13.24 -2.56 17.97
N SER A 10 14.37 -3.13 17.53
CA SER A 10 15.44 -3.56 18.44
C SER A 10 16.08 -2.41 19.19
N GLN A 11 16.31 -1.26 18.54
CA GLN A 11 16.84 -0.06 19.20
C GLN A 11 15.84 0.53 20.19
N VAL A 12 14.56 0.56 19.83
CA VAL A 12 13.46 0.95 20.72
C VAL A 12 13.40 0.05 21.95
N TRP A 13 13.54 -1.26 21.77
CA TRP A 13 13.59 -2.22 22.87
C TRP A 13 14.84 -2.05 23.76
N LEU A 14 16.00 -1.77 23.16
CA LEU A 14 17.21 -1.49 23.91
C LEU A 14 17.04 -0.20 24.74
N PHE A 15 16.53 0.85 24.12
CA PHE A 15 16.26 2.12 24.80
C PHE A 15 15.27 1.97 25.96
N SER A 16 14.25 1.12 25.80
CA SER A 16 13.29 0.85 26.86
C SER A 16 13.89 0.10 28.07
N GLN A 17 15.12 -0.43 27.98
CA GLN A 17 15.83 -1.04 29.11
C GLN A 17 16.08 -0.09 30.26
N ASP A 18 16.45 1.15 29.93
CA ASP A 18 16.73 2.20 30.92
C ASP A 18 15.65 3.30 30.94
N HIS A 19 14.67 3.23 30.03
CA HIS A 19 13.57 4.19 29.91
C HIS A 19 12.22 3.47 29.93
N ARG A 20 11.89 2.87 31.08
CA ARG A 20 10.66 2.07 31.29
C ARG A 20 9.35 2.84 31.07
N GLY A 21 9.39 4.18 30.99
CA GLY A 21 8.24 5.02 30.69
C GLY A 21 7.91 5.15 29.19
N LEU A 22 8.74 4.63 28.29
CA LEU A 22 8.45 4.63 26.86
C LEU A 22 7.31 3.66 26.56
N THR A 23 6.22 4.18 25.99
CA THR A 23 5.06 3.40 25.57
C THR A 23 4.68 3.71 24.12
N PHE A 24 4.08 2.73 23.44
CA PHE A 24 3.49 2.90 22.11
C PHE A 24 2.01 2.60 22.20
N ASP A 25 1.19 3.54 21.74
CA ASP A 25 -0.25 3.33 21.62
C ASP A 25 -0.59 2.95 20.18
N LEU A 26 -0.56 1.64 19.92
CA LEU A 26 -0.91 1.11 18.61
C LEU A 26 -2.40 1.30 18.30
N LEU A 27 -3.27 1.31 19.32
CA LEU A 27 -4.70 1.50 19.12
C LEU A 27 -5.02 2.94 18.69
N ALA A 28 -4.29 3.93 19.20
CA ALA A 28 -4.39 5.30 18.70
C ALA A 28 -4.02 5.42 17.21
N ASP A 29 -3.02 4.67 16.74
CA ASP A 29 -2.66 4.64 15.33
C ASP A 29 -3.71 3.92 14.47
N GLU A 30 -4.29 2.81 14.97
CA GLU A 30 -5.42 2.15 14.32
C GLU A 30 -6.65 3.06 14.24
N GLN A 31 -6.94 3.83 15.29
CA GLN A 31 -8.03 4.80 15.29
C GLN A 31 -7.80 5.85 14.20
N ARG A 32 -6.63 6.50 14.18
CA ARG A 32 -6.28 7.50 13.16
C ARG A 32 -6.38 6.95 11.74
N LEU A 33 -5.89 5.74 11.52
CA LEU A 33 -5.96 5.10 10.20
C LEU A 33 -7.40 4.80 9.79
N SER A 34 -8.23 4.31 10.73
CA SER A 34 -9.63 4.03 10.46
C SER A 34 -10.43 5.29 10.15
N ASP A 35 -10.21 6.39 10.90
CA ASP A 35 -10.83 7.69 10.66
C ASP A 35 -10.50 8.21 9.25
N LEU A 36 -9.21 8.21 8.88
CA LEU A 36 -8.76 8.61 7.53
C LEU A 36 -9.47 7.82 6.42
N VAL A 37 -9.65 6.52 6.63
CA VAL A 37 -10.29 5.65 5.64
C VAL A 37 -11.80 5.90 5.59
N PHE A 38 -12.45 6.09 6.75
CA PHE A 38 -13.90 6.22 6.84
C PHE A 38 -14.38 7.58 6.34
N GLU A 39 -13.61 8.64 6.57
CA GLU A 39 -13.89 9.99 6.08
C GLU A 39 -13.60 10.17 4.59
N ALA A 40 -12.80 9.28 3.99
CA ALA A 40 -12.43 9.39 2.59
C ALA A 40 -13.65 9.23 1.66
N ARG A 41 -13.93 10.25 0.84
CA ARG A 41 -14.97 10.17 -0.21
C ARG A 41 -14.64 9.15 -1.29
N ARG A 42 -13.36 9.00 -1.63
CA ARG A 42 -12.82 7.97 -2.53
C ARG A 42 -11.50 7.48 -1.97
N SER A 43 -11.27 6.18 -2.06
CA SER A 43 -10.04 5.55 -1.59
C SER A 43 -9.46 4.67 -2.69
N GLY A 44 -8.22 4.92 -3.06
CA GLY A 44 -7.47 4.13 -4.02
C GLY A 44 -6.14 3.71 -3.40
N ALA A 45 -5.64 2.53 -3.77
CA ALA A 45 -4.39 2.02 -3.23
C ALA A 45 -3.48 1.43 -4.32
N ILE A 46 -2.20 1.77 -4.24
CA ILE A 46 -1.11 1.14 -4.99
C ILE A 46 -0.31 0.34 -3.97
N MET A 47 -0.38 -0.99 -4.05
CA MET A 47 0.30 -1.91 -3.15
C MET A 47 1.52 -2.48 -3.86
N LEU A 48 2.69 -2.18 -3.31
CA LEU A 48 3.98 -2.64 -3.80
C LEU A 48 4.46 -3.77 -2.88
N GLY A 49 4.51 -4.98 -3.42
CA GLY A 49 4.74 -6.20 -2.66
C GLY A 49 3.48 -6.74 -1.95
N GLY A 50 3.70 -7.47 -0.86
CA GLY A 50 2.66 -8.16 -0.09
C GLY A 50 2.77 -7.90 1.42
N GLY A 51 2.47 -8.93 2.21
CA GLY A 51 2.66 -8.91 3.66
C GLY A 51 1.68 -7.99 4.42
N ILE A 52 2.13 -7.55 5.61
CA ILE A 52 1.29 -6.79 6.54
C ILE A 52 0.83 -5.46 5.97
N SER A 53 1.65 -4.77 5.16
CA SER A 53 1.30 -3.47 4.57
C SER A 53 0.15 -3.59 3.58
N LYS A 54 0.20 -4.60 2.69
CA LYS A 54 -0.91 -4.91 1.78
C LYS A 54 -2.16 -5.24 2.57
N HIS A 55 -2.08 -6.17 3.53
CA HIS A 55 -3.26 -6.59 4.28
C HIS A 55 -3.92 -5.42 5.01
N HIS A 56 -3.12 -4.64 5.73
CA HIS A 56 -3.63 -3.54 6.57
C HIS A 56 -4.36 -2.48 5.74
N THR A 57 -3.82 -2.16 4.57
CA THR A 57 -4.43 -1.19 3.64
C THR A 57 -5.82 -1.64 3.17
N ILE A 58 -5.92 -2.90 2.72
CA ILE A 58 -7.19 -3.43 2.19
C ILE A 58 -8.18 -3.80 3.30
N TRP A 59 -7.69 -4.09 4.52
CA TRP A 59 -8.50 -4.40 5.69
C TRP A 59 -9.38 -3.23 6.10
N TRP A 60 -8.78 -2.06 6.33
CA TRP A 60 -9.54 -0.87 6.72
C TRP A 60 -10.55 -0.44 5.65
N ASN A 61 -10.19 -0.64 4.37
CA ASN A 61 -11.10 -0.32 3.28
C ASN A 61 -12.31 -1.26 3.19
N GLN A 62 -12.27 -2.46 3.78
CA GLN A 62 -13.42 -3.37 3.84
C GLN A 62 -14.62 -2.70 4.50
N PHE A 63 -14.39 -1.94 5.58
CA PHE A 63 -15.43 -1.30 6.39
C PHE A 63 -16.09 -0.08 5.72
N ARG A 64 -15.54 0.40 4.60
CA ARG A 64 -16.14 1.46 3.76
C ARG A 64 -16.68 0.93 2.42
N ASN A 65 -17.03 -0.35 2.37
CA ASN A 65 -17.47 -1.06 1.17
C ASN A 65 -16.38 -1.24 0.11
N GLY A 66 -15.11 -1.29 0.52
CA GLY A 66 -13.96 -1.58 -0.34
C GLY A 66 -13.31 -0.37 -1.01
N LEU A 67 -12.13 -0.61 -1.57
CA LEU A 67 -11.40 0.34 -2.40
C LEU A 67 -12.14 0.69 -3.70
N ASP A 68 -12.04 1.95 -4.12
CA ASP A 68 -12.57 2.47 -5.39
C ASP A 68 -11.62 2.21 -6.57
N ALA A 69 -10.32 2.05 -6.28
CA ALA A 69 -9.31 1.60 -7.24
C ALA A 69 -8.18 0.84 -6.53
N ALA A 70 -7.62 -0.19 -7.17
CA ALA A 70 -6.58 -1.02 -6.57
C ALA A 70 -5.54 -1.50 -7.60
N LEU A 71 -4.27 -1.25 -7.34
CA LEU A 71 -3.15 -1.71 -8.16
C LEU A 71 -2.20 -2.52 -7.29
N TYR A 72 -2.06 -3.81 -7.58
CA TYR A 72 -1.09 -4.67 -6.90
C TYR A 72 0.12 -4.84 -7.81
N VAL A 73 1.32 -4.67 -7.28
CA VAL A 73 2.58 -5.02 -7.95
C VAL A 73 3.29 -6.01 -7.05
N THR A 74 3.45 -7.27 -7.47
CA THR A 74 3.96 -8.31 -6.58
C THR A 74 4.72 -9.39 -7.33
N THR A 75 5.71 -9.97 -6.68
CA THR A 75 6.38 -11.21 -7.12
C THR A 75 5.75 -12.46 -6.50
N ALA A 76 4.81 -12.29 -5.56
CA ALA A 76 4.15 -13.41 -4.88
C ALA A 76 3.19 -14.15 -5.82
N VAL A 77 3.18 -15.47 -5.64
CA VAL A 77 2.47 -16.43 -6.47
C VAL A 77 1.12 -16.76 -5.87
N GLU A 78 0.10 -17.00 -6.69
CA GLU A 78 -1.26 -17.20 -6.17
C GLU A 78 -1.50 -18.61 -5.60
N TRP A 79 -0.81 -19.64 -6.11
CA TRP A 79 -1.07 -21.04 -5.77
C TRP A 79 -0.62 -21.45 -4.37
N ASP A 80 0.14 -20.62 -3.68
CA ASP A 80 0.50 -20.86 -2.27
C ASP A 80 -0.63 -20.49 -1.29
N GLY A 81 -1.73 -19.92 -1.79
CA GLY A 81 -2.88 -19.49 -1.00
C GLY A 81 -2.56 -18.36 -0.02
N SER A 82 -1.41 -17.70 -0.18
CA SER A 82 -0.97 -16.65 0.71
C SER A 82 -1.74 -15.35 0.45
N LEU A 83 -1.91 -14.56 1.51
CA LEU A 83 -2.41 -13.22 1.37
C LEU A 83 -1.54 -12.39 0.43
N SER A 84 -0.22 -12.57 0.46
CA SER A 84 0.72 -11.86 -0.43
C SER A 84 0.49 -12.17 -1.91
N GLY A 85 0.19 -13.42 -2.23
CA GLY A 85 -0.13 -13.92 -3.58
C GLY A 85 -1.55 -13.59 -4.05
N ALA A 86 -2.49 -13.40 -3.11
CA ALA A 86 -3.89 -13.12 -3.42
C ALA A 86 -4.05 -11.94 -4.40
N ARG A 87 -4.73 -12.23 -5.51
CA ARG A 87 -5.02 -11.28 -6.59
C ARG A 87 -6.17 -10.34 -6.18
N THR A 88 -6.32 -9.23 -6.89
CA THR A 88 -7.40 -8.25 -6.63
C THR A 88 -8.81 -8.88 -6.69
N ARG A 89 -9.00 -9.95 -7.49
CA ARG A 89 -10.26 -10.70 -7.58
C ARG A 89 -10.69 -11.32 -6.26
N GLU A 90 -9.73 -11.82 -5.47
CA GLU A 90 -10.01 -12.38 -4.15
C GLU A 90 -10.36 -11.25 -3.18
N ALA A 91 -9.65 -10.11 -3.23
CA ALA A 91 -10.00 -8.96 -2.42
C ALA A 91 -11.44 -8.45 -2.67
N ILE A 92 -11.97 -8.62 -3.89
CA ILE A 92 -13.38 -8.33 -4.21
C ILE A 92 -14.34 -9.29 -3.52
N SER A 93 -14.05 -10.61 -3.48
CA SER A 93 -14.95 -11.58 -2.81
C SER A 93 -15.07 -11.33 -1.32
N TRP A 94 -14.05 -10.71 -0.72
CA TRP A 94 -14.05 -10.28 0.68
C TRP A 94 -14.62 -8.86 0.89
N GLY A 95 -15.03 -8.14 -0.15
CA GLY A 95 -15.49 -6.75 -0.03
C GLY A 95 -14.39 -5.74 0.32
N LYS A 96 -13.11 -6.13 0.23
CA LYS A 96 -11.95 -5.27 0.46
C LYS A 96 -11.68 -4.32 -0.73
N VAL A 97 -12.13 -4.72 -1.92
CA VAL A 97 -12.14 -3.93 -3.16
C VAL A 97 -13.56 -3.94 -3.73
N LYS A 98 -14.05 -2.81 -4.24
CA LYS A 98 -15.40 -2.76 -4.83
C LYS A 98 -15.48 -3.63 -6.09
N PRO A 99 -16.60 -4.33 -6.34
CA PRO A 99 -16.77 -5.11 -7.57
C PRO A 99 -16.64 -4.30 -8.87
N ARG A 100 -16.94 -2.99 -8.82
CA ARG A 100 -16.82 -2.06 -9.95
C ARG A 100 -15.56 -1.18 -9.89
N ALA A 101 -14.63 -1.47 -8.98
CA ALA A 101 -13.38 -0.71 -8.87
C ALA A 101 -12.53 -0.88 -10.14
N ARG A 102 -11.74 0.15 -10.48
CA ARG A 102 -10.65 -0.03 -11.45
C ARG A 102 -9.52 -0.76 -10.75
N HIS A 103 -9.22 -1.98 -11.16
CA HIS A 103 -8.19 -2.77 -10.49
C HIS A 103 -7.33 -3.58 -11.46
N THR A 104 -6.09 -3.84 -11.05
CA THR A 104 -5.22 -4.80 -11.74
C THR A 104 -4.14 -5.34 -10.80
N THR A 105 -3.61 -6.52 -11.14
CA THR A 105 -2.42 -7.08 -10.50
C THR A 105 -1.34 -7.22 -11.57
N VAL A 106 -0.17 -6.65 -11.30
CA VAL A 106 1.02 -6.75 -12.15
C VAL A 106 2.02 -7.66 -11.44
N GLU A 107 2.42 -8.71 -12.14
CA GLU A 107 3.40 -9.66 -11.65
C GLU A 107 4.80 -9.19 -12.05
N GLY A 108 5.68 -8.97 -11.07
CA GLY A 108 7.05 -8.57 -11.32
C GLY A 108 7.68 -7.79 -10.18
N ASP A 109 8.97 -7.50 -10.35
CA ASP A 109 9.78 -6.81 -9.36
C ASP A 109 9.43 -5.31 -9.31
N VAL A 110 9.15 -4.82 -8.10
CA VAL A 110 8.79 -3.41 -7.85
C VAL A 110 9.91 -2.46 -8.28
N THR A 111 11.18 -2.84 -8.11
CA THR A 111 12.34 -1.98 -8.43
C THR A 111 12.45 -1.69 -9.93
N LEU A 112 11.98 -2.60 -10.77
CA LEU A 112 11.90 -2.42 -12.22
C LEU A 112 10.60 -1.70 -12.62
N LEU A 113 9.46 -2.16 -12.10
CA LEU A 113 8.15 -1.72 -12.57
C LEU A 113 7.76 -0.34 -12.05
N LEU A 114 8.06 -0.03 -10.78
CA LEU A 114 7.62 1.22 -10.17
C LEU A 114 8.19 2.46 -10.88
N PRO A 115 9.50 2.56 -11.20
CA PRO A 115 10.02 3.71 -11.93
C PRO A 115 9.37 3.90 -13.30
N LEU A 116 9.10 2.81 -14.03
CA LEU A 116 8.44 2.86 -15.34
C LEU A 116 6.99 3.34 -15.22
N MET A 117 6.26 2.82 -14.23
CA MET A 117 4.86 3.20 -13.97
C MET A 117 4.75 4.67 -13.57
N VAL A 118 5.63 5.12 -12.67
CA VAL A 118 5.67 6.52 -12.21
C VAL A 118 6.05 7.44 -13.38
N GLY A 119 7.08 7.10 -14.16
CA GLY A 119 7.50 7.88 -15.33
C GLY A 119 6.36 8.04 -16.35
N ALA A 120 5.69 6.96 -16.71
CA ALA A 120 4.56 6.99 -17.63
C ALA A 120 3.35 7.75 -17.06
N ALA A 121 3.10 7.66 -15.75
CA ALA A 121 2.03 8.41 -15.10
C ALA A 121 2.30 9.92 -15.11
N LEU A 122 3.51 10.34 -14.73
CA LEU A 122 3.93 11.74 -14.73
C LEU A 122 3.88 12.33 -16.15
N GLU A 123 4.36 11.60 -17.17
CA GLU A 123 4.27 12.04 -18.56
C GLU A 123 2.81 12.29 -18.99
N ARG A 124 1.90 11.36 -18.66
CA ARG A 124 0.47 11.49 -18.97
C ARG A 124 -0.23 12.60 -18.21
N LEU A 125 0.28 12.96 -17.02
CA LEU A 125 -0.20 14.08 -16.21
C LEU A 125 0.40 15.42 -16.64
N GLY A 126 1.35 15.43 -17.58
CA GLY A 126 2.06 16.65 -18.00
C GLY A 126 3.16 17.10 -17.04
N GLU A 127 3.50 16.28 -16.05
CA GLU A 127 4.55 16.51 -15.04
C GLU A 127 5.85 15.75 -15.36
N GLY A 128 5.94 15.16 -16.56
CA GLY A 128 7.17 14.53 -17.03
C GLY A 128 8.32 15.53 -17.13
N PRO A 129 9.59 15.08 -17.04
CA PRO A 129 10.74 15.95 -17.22
C PRO A 129 10.58 16.72 -18.54
N ALA A 130 10.57 18.05 -18.41
CA ALA A 130 9.99 18.96 -19.37
C ALA A 130 10.35 18.66 -20.83
N ARG A 131 9.38 18.89 -21.72
CA ARG A 131 9.52 19.15 -23.17
C ARG A 131 10.46 20.34 -23.50
N GLY A 132 11.32 20.77 -22.58
CA GLY A 132 12.16 21.96 -22.65
C GLY A 132 13.50 21.79 -23.36
N PHE A 133 13.87 20.57 -23.79
CA PHE A 133 15.15 20.34 -24.48
C PHE A 133 15.04 20.23 -26.01
N ILE A 134 13.84 20.06 -26.59
CA ILE A 134 13.67 19.72 -28.03
C ILE A 134 12.96 20.84 -28.83
N SER A 135 12.78 22.06 -28.30
CA SER A 135 12.17 23.18 -29.07
C SER A 135 13.07 24.41 -29.27
N ARG A 136 14.39 24.27 -29.16
CA ARG A 136 15.34 25.32 -29.55
C ARG A 136 16.30 24.80 -30.63
N SER A 137 15.83 24.76 -31.87
CA SER A 137 16.65 24.75 -33.08
C SER A 137 15.86 25.43 -34.20
#